data_AF-A0A1J3DAD7-F1
#
_entry.id   AF-A0A1J3DAD7-F1
#
_cell.length_a   1.000
_cell.length_b   1.000
_cell.length_c   1.000
_cell.angle_alpha   90.00
_cell.angle_beta   90.00
_cell.angle_gamma   90.00
#
_symmetry.space_group_name_H-M   'P 1'
#
loop_
_entity.id
_entity.type
_entity.pdbx_description
1 polymer ?
#
loop_
_entity_poly.entity_id
_entity_poly.type
_entity_poly.pdbx_seq_one_letter_code
_entity_poly.pdbx_strand_id
1 'polypeptide(L)'
;KFDLGGSRSLKEIPDLSMATNLEKLDLRDCSSLVELPSSIQYLNKLETLNMPGCINLKTLPTLINLRSLFRLDLYGCKRLKIFPHISTNIQWLILGGTGIKNFPSNLRLEKLYHFSMRKMSKKLWGRVQPLTPLVTTLPHSLTSLYLSDIPSLVELPSSIQNFTKLQR
;
A
#
# COMPACT_ATOMS: atom_id res chain seq x y z
N LYS A 1 3.88 -13.42 -15.42
CA LYS A 1 4.06 -11.95 -15.22
C LYS A 1 3.31 -11.21 -16.32
N PHE A 2 2.68 -10.08 -16.02
CA PHE A 2 2.01 -9.19 -16.97
C PHE A 2 2.48 -7.75 -16.67
N ASP A 3 3.05 -7.08 -17.68
CA ASP A 3 3.73 -5.79 -17.54
C ASP A 3 3.11 -4.78 -18.51
N LEU A 4 2.54 -3.71 -17.97
CA LEU A 4 1.97 -2.59 -18.71
C LEU A 4 2.62 -1.27 -18.26
N GLY A 5 3.78 -1.35 -17.60
CA GLY A 5 4.49 -0.18 -17.07
C GLY A 5 4.71 0.91 -18.12
N GLY A 6 4.49 2.17 -17.76
CA GLY A 6 4.66 3.33 -18.62
C GLY A 6 3.50 3.56 -19.61
N SER A 7 2.44 2.76 -19.56
CA SER A 7 1.24 2.93 -20.41
C SER A 7 0.39 4.12 -19.94
N ARG A 8 0.90 5.34 -20.14
CA ARG A 8 0.33 6.59 -19.61
C ARG A 8 -1.08 6.90 -20.11
N SER A 9 -1.48 6.35 -21.26
CA SER A 9 -2.82 6.51 -21.84
C SER A 9 -3.80 5.40 -21.43
N LEU A 10 -3.35 4.36 -20.73
CA LEU A 10 -4.18 3.24 -20.29
C LEU A 10 -5.18 3.74 -19.23
N LYS A 11 -6.47 3.64 -19.52
CA LYS A 11 -7.55 4.08 -18.62
C LYS A 11 -8.16 2.94 -17.81
N GLU A 12 -8.17 1.75 -18.39
CA GLU A 12 -8.79 0.54 -17.86
C GLU A 12 -7.95 -0.69 -18.22
N ILE A 13 -8.14 -1.78 -17.49
CA ILE A 13 -7.51 -3.08 -17.75
C ILE A 13 -8.65 -4.07 -18.02
N PRO A 14 -8.51 -4.98 -19.01
CA PRO A 14 -9.53 -5.98 -19.30
C PRO A 14 -9.79 -6.89 -18.11
N ASP A 15 -10.89 -7.63 -18.16
CA ASP A 15 -11.16 -8.71 -17.20
C ASP A 15 -9.97 -9.68 -17.12
N LEU A 16 -9.54 -9.96 -15.90
CA LEU A 16 -8.39 -10.83 -15.61
C LEU A 16 -8.83 -12.18 -15.04
N SER A 17 -10.11 -12.55 -15.09
CA SER A 17 -10.61 -13.76 -14.43
C SER A 17 -9.95 -15.04 -14.96
N MET A 18 -9.51 -15.04 -16.22
CA MET A 18 -8.79 -16.15 -16.86
C MET A 18 -7.28 -16.15 -16.59
N ALA A 19 -6.72 -15.08 -16.02
CA ALA A 19 -5.30 -14.96 -15.72
C ALA A 19 -4.92 -15.66 -14.40
N THR A 20 -5.45 -16.86 -14.15
CA THR A 20 -5.37 -17.58 -12.86
C THR A 20 -3.94 -17.93 -12.43
N ASN A 21 -2.99 -17.97 -13.37
CA ASN A 21 -1.55 -18.19 -13.13
C ASN A 21 -0.73 -16.90 -13.02
N LEU A 22 -1.37 -15.72 -12.95
CA LEU A 22 -0.65 -14.46 -12.89
C LEU A 22 -0.01 -14.23 -11.52
N GLU A 23 1.32 -14.23 -11.48
CA GLU A 23 2.11 -13.99 -10.26
C GLU A 23 2.52 -12.52 -10.06
N LYS A 24 2.68 -11.76 -11.14
CA LYS A 24 3.17 -10.38 -11.07
C LYS A 24 2.40 -9.50 -12.05
N LEU A 25 1.82 -8.42 -11.56
CA LEU A 25 1.16 -7.38 -12.34
C LEU A 25 1.87 -6.05 -12.13
N ASP A 26 2.43 -5.51 -13.21
CA ASP A 26 3.16 -4.24 -13.20
C ASP A 26 2.42 -3.18 -14.01
N LEU A 27 2.03 -2.11 -13.30
CA LEU A 27 1.25 -0.97 -13.79
C LEU A 27 1.95 0.35 -13.45
N ARG A 28 3.27 0.31 -13.20
CA ARG A 28 4.03 1.53 -12.88
C ARG A 28 3.78 2.61 -13.93
N ASP A 29 3.61 3.85 -13.51
CA ASP A 29 3.42 5.03 -14.37
C ASP A 29 2.23 4.96 -15.36
N CYS A 30 1.24 4.08 -15.11
CA CYS A 30 -0.05 4.10 -15.80
C CYS A 30 -0.91 5.28 -15.29
N SER A 31 -0.49 6.51 -15.61
CA SER A 31 -1.02 7.74 -15.02
C SER A 31 -2.48 8.03 -15.35
N SER A 32 -3.04 7.49 -16.44
CA SER A 32 -4.46 7.61 -16.79
C SER A 32 -5.36 6.54 -16.16
N LEU A 33 -4.79 5.50 -15.53
CA LEU A 33 -5.55 4.40 -14.94
C LEU A 33 -6.36 4.91 -13.75
N VAL A 34 -7.67 4.63 -13.75
CA VAL A 34 -8.59 5.14 -12.72
C VAL A 34 -8.94 4.07 -11.69
N GLU A 35 -9.03 2.81 -12.12
CA GLU A 35 -9.39 1.66 -11.30
C GLU A 35 -8.84 0.35 -11.90
N LEU A 36 -8.87 -0.72 -11.11
CA LEU A 36 -8.57 -2.09 -11.55
C LEU A 36 -9.89 -2.85 -11.77
N PRO A 37 -9.94 -3.83 -12.69
CA PRO A 37 -11.08 -4.71 -12.82
C PRO A 37 -11.31 -5.47 -11.51
N SER A 38 -12.59 -5.68 -11.15
CA SER A 38 -12.97 -6.40 -9.93
C SER A 38 -12.43 -7.83 -9.91
N SER A 39 -12.22 -8.43 -11.09
CA SER A 39 -11.65 -9.77 -11.27
C SER A 39 -10.26 -9.95 -10.66
N ILE A 40 -9.55 -8.87 -10.33
CA ILE A 40 -8.26 -8.96 -9.63
C ILE A 40 -8.37 -9.76 -8.32
N GLN A 41 -9.55 -9.76 -7.68
CA GLN A 41 -9.82 -10.50 -6.45
C GLN A 41 -9.67 -12.02 -6.59
N TYR A 42 -9.69 -12.54 -7.82
CA TYR A 42 -9.57 -13.97 -8.10
C TYR A 42 -8.13 -14.42 -8.39
N LEU A 43 -7.18 -13.48 -8.46
CA LEU A 43 -5.78 -13.77 -8.78
C LEU A 43 -5.01 -14.28 -7.56
N ASN A 44 -5.41 -15.45 -7.06
CA ASN A 44 -4.87 -16.01 -5.81
C ASN A 44 -3.36 -16.31 -5.86
N LYS A 45 -2.79 -16.50 -7.05
CA LYS A 45 -1.35 -16.67 -7.28
C LYS A 45 -0.58 -15.35 -7.42
N LEU A 46 -1.26 -14.19 -7.43
CA LEU A 46 -0.61 -12.90 -7.56
C LEU A 46 0.23 -12.62 -6.31
N GLU A 47 1.53 -12.49 -6.50
CA GLU A 47 2.54 -12.24 -5.49
C GLU A 47 2.91 -10.76 -5.37
N THR A 48 2.93 -10.06 -6.50
CA THR A 48 3.33 -8.65 -6.58
C THR A 48 2.34 -7.84 -7.41
N LEU A 49 1.82 -6.77 -6.80
CA LEU A 49 1.08 -5.71 -7.48
C LEU A 49 1.88 -4.41 -7.40
N ASN A 50 2.40 -3.95 -8.54
CA ASN A 50 3.24 -2.75 -8.64
C ASN A 50 2.47 -1.64 -9.37
N MET A 51 2.14 -0.55 -8.70
CA MET A 51 1.40 0.57 -9.28
C MET A 51 1.97 1.97 -8.96
N PRO A 52 3.30 2.14 -8.78
CA PRO A 52 3.82 3.46 -8.48
C PRO A 52 3.51 4.43 -9.62
N GLY A 53 3.15 5.67 -9.32
CA GLY A 53 2.86 6.68 -10.35
C GLY A 53 1.48 6.58 -11.02
N CYS A 54 0.58 5.69 -10.58
CA CYS A 54 -0.82 5.67 -11.00
C CYS A 54 -1.61 6.83 -10.38
N ILE A 55 -1.28 8.08 -10.77
CA ILE A 55 -1.75 9.31 -10.12
C ILE A 55 -3.28 9.46 -10.13
N ASN A 56 -3.96 8.88 -11.12
CA ASN A 56 -5.42 8.98 -11.25
C ASN A 56 -6.19 7.85 -10.58
N LEU A 57 -5.51 6.84 -10.03
CA LEU A 57 -6.13 5.71 -9.33
C LEU A 57 -6.94 6.23 -8.14
N LYS A 58 -8.26 5.97 -8.13
CA LYS A 58 -9.16 6.48 -7.09
C LYS A 58 -9.39 5.48 -5.97
N THR A 59 -9.50 4.21 -6.34
CA THR A 59 -9.76 3.10 -5.42
C THR A 59 -9.08 1.85 -5.93
N LEU A 60 -8.86 0.91 -5.02
CA LEU A 60 -8.66 -0.48 -5.34
C LEU A 60 -10.00 -1.23 -5.16
N PRO A 61 -10.21 -2.37 -5.84
CA PRO A 61 -11.35 -3.24 -5.55
C PRO A 61 -11.40 -3.57 -4.05
N THR A 62 -12.61 -3.64 -3.49
CA THR A 62 -12.86 -3.63 -2.04
C THR A 62 -12.26 -4.80 -1.26
N LEU A 63 -11.78 -5.86 -1.93
CA LEU A 63 -11.17 -7.03 -1.32
C LEU A 63 -9.95 -7.49 -2.14
N ILE A 64 -8.76 -6.96 -1.85
CA ILE A 64 -7.49 -7.56 -2.32
C ILE A 64 -6.99 -8.53 -1.25
N ASN A 65 -7.81 -9.54 -0.93
CA ASN A 65 -7.45 -10.63 -0.03
C ASN A 65 -6.82 -11.79 -0.80
N LEU A 66 -5.76 -11.50 -1.55
CA LEU A 66 -5.08 -12.46 -2.39
C LEU A 66 -4.14 -13.32 -1.55
N ARG A 67 -4.24 -14.65 -1.69
CA ARG A 67 -3.51 -15.61 -0.86
C ARG A 67 -1.99 -15.46 -1.00
N SER A 68 -1.47 -15.27 -2.21
CA SER A 68 -0.03 -15.16 -2.43
C SER A 68 0.53 -13.73 -2.37
N LEU A 69 -0.32 -12.70 -2.26
CA LEU A 69 0.14 -11.31 -2.40
C LEU A 69 0.97 -10.90 -1.18
N PHE A 70 2.28 -10.78 -1.38
CA PHE A 70 3.21 -10.34 -0.35
C PHE A 70 3.76 -8.94 -0.60
N ARG A 71 3.68 -8.42 -1.84
CA ARG A 71 4.18 -7.08 -2.19
C ARG A 71 3.11 -6.21 -2.85
N LEU A 72 2.87 -5.05 -2.25
CA LEU A 72 1.99 -4.01 -2.78
C LEU A 72 2.70 -2.65 -2.78
N ASP A 73 2.85 -2.07 -3.96
CA ASP A 73 3.43 -0.74 -4.15
C ASP A 73 2.41 0.21 -4.78
N LEU A 74 2.01 1.24 -4.03
CA LEU A 74 1.05 2.27 -4.42
C LEU A 74 1.69 3.66 -4.38
N TYR A 75 3.02 3.75 -4.44
CA TYR A 75 3.72 5.03 -4.31
C TYR A 75 3.22 6.06 -5.33
N GLY A 76 2.82 7.25 -4.88
CA GLY A 76 2.39 8.31 -5.77
C GLY A 76 1.01 8.13 -6.40
N CYS A 77 0.18 7.18 -5.94
CA CYS A 77 -1.24 7.11 -6.28
C CYS A 77 -2.03 8.25 -5.60
N LYS A 78 -1.81 9.49 -6.05
CA LYS A 78 -2.26 10.73 -5.40
C LYS A 78 -3.77 10.82 -5.17
N ARG A 79 -4.59 10.22 -6.05
CA ARG A 79 -6.05 10.24 -5.92
C ARG A 79 -6.62 9.10 -5.07
N LEU A 80 -5.79 8.14 -4.64
CA LEU A 80 -6.19 7.04 -3.77
C LEU A 80 -6.38 7.60 -2.36
N LYS A 81 -7.64 7.81 -1.95
CA LYS A 81 -8.00 8.50 -0.69
C LYS A 81 -8.35 7.56 0.46
N ILE A 82 -8.65 6.30 0.14
CA ILE A 82 -9.11 5.28 1.07
C ILE A 82 -8.01 4.23 1.17
N PHE A 83 -7.68 3.82 2.40
CA PHE A 83 -6.76 2.71 2.61
C PHE A 83 -7.35 1.42 2.02
N PRO A 84 -6.61 0.67 1.19
CA PRO A 84 -7.14 -0.53 0.55
C PRO A 84 -7.37 -1.66 1.56
N HIS A 85 -8.42 -2.46 1.37
CA HIS A 85 -8.56 -3.70 2.13
C HIS A 85 -7.60 -4.75 1.54
N ILE A 86 -6.52 -5.06 2.27
CA ILE A 86 -5.39 -5.86 1.78
C ILE A 86 -5.22 -7.16 2.56
N SER A 87 -4.62 -8.14 1.90
CA SER A 87 -4.28 -9.46 2.44
C SER A 87 -3.42 -9.37 3.71
N THR A 88 -3.61 -10.30 4.64
CA THR A 88 -2.76 -10.45 5.83
C THR A 88 -1.37 -10.98 5.50
N ASN A 89 -1.17 -11.51 4.28
CA ASN A 89 0.12 -12.02 3.81
C ASN A 89 1.08 -10.95 3.31
N ILE A 90 0.68 -9.67 3.32
CA ILE A 90 1.50 -8.56 2.89
C ILE A 90 2.75 -8.45 3.79
N GLN A 91 3.90 -8.46 3.13
CA GLN A 91 5.23 -8.36 3.72
C GLN A 91 5.91 -7.02 3.39
N TRP A 92 5.58 -6.47 2.22
CA TRP A 92 6.12 -5.23 1.69
C TRP A 92 5.00 -4.29 1.25
N LEU A 93 4.85 -3.16 1.93
CA LEU A 93 3.78 -2.19 1.68
C LEU A 93 4.34 -0.77 1.52
N ILE A 94 4.14 -0.18 0.34
CA ILE A 94 4.49 1.21 0.07
C ILE A 94 3.22 2.01 -0.24
N LEU A 95 2.96 3.03 0.58
CA LEU A 95 1.81 3.94 0.47
C LEU A 95 2.23 5.40 0.29
N GLY A 96 3.53 5.67 0.17
CA GLY A 96 4.03 7.05 0.14
C GLY A 96 3.44 7.86 -1.02
N GLY A 97 3.18 9.15 -0.82
CA GLY A 97 2.60 10.01 -1.86
C GLY A 97 1.17 9.67 -2.28
N THR A 98 0.47 8.79 -1.55
CA THR A 98 -0.96 8.55 -1.75
C THR A 98 -1.81 9.67 -1.13
N GLY A 99 -3.06 9.78 -1.58
CA GLY A 99 -4.04 10.70 -1.02
C GLY A 99 -4.76 10.17 0.23
N ILE A 100 -4.30 9.07 0.82
CA ILE A 100 -4.98 8.38 1.92
C ILE A 100 -5.14 9.35 3.08
N LYS A 101 -6.37 9.45 3.59
CA LYS A 101 -6.73 10.39 4.66
C LYS A 101 -6.86 9.73 6.03
N ASN A 102 -7.08 8.42 6.06
CA ASN A 102 -7.30 7.64 7.27
C ASN A 102 -6.49 6.37 7.20
N PHE A 103 -5.87 6.03 8.32
CA PHE A 103 -5.25 4.73 8.52
C PHE A 103 -6.19 3.88 9.40
N PRO A 104 -6.51 2.64 9.01
CA PRO A 104 -7.38 1.78 9.82
C PRO A 104 -6.65 1.32 11.10
N SER A 105 -7.39 1.23 12.20
CA SER A 105 -6.85 0.86 13.52
C SER A 105 -6.68 -0.65 13.74
N ASN A 106 -7.21 -1.50 12.85
CA ASN A 106 -7.27 -2.96 13.04
C ASN A 106 -6.53 -3.72 11.92
N LEU A 107 -5.31 -3.32 11.61
CA LEU A 107 -4.50 -4.00 10.58
C LEU A 107 -3.90 -5.29 11.11
N ARG A 108 -4.27 -6.41 10.48
CA ARG A 108 -3.65 -7.72 10.70
C ARG A 108 -2.51 -7.95 9.71
N LEU A 109 -1.47 -7.13 9.81
CA LEU A 109 -0.31 -7.19 8.93
C LEU A 109 0.87 -7.93 9.59
N GLU A 110 0.62 -9.08 10.22
CA GLU A 110 1.60 -9.80 11.06
C GLU A 110 2.91 -10.16 10.34
N LYS A 111 2.87 -10.35 9.02
CA LYS A 111 4.03 -10.69 8.18
C LYS A 111 4.78 -9.47 7.65
N LEU A 112 4.31 -8.26 7.91
CA LEU A 112 4.89 -7.03 7.37
C LEU A 112 6.28 -6.77 7.97
N TYR A 113 7.30 -6.81 7.12
CA TYR A 113 8.66 -6.43 7.52
C TYR A 113 9.09 -5.09 6.92
N HIS A 114 8.50 -4.65 5.80
CA HIS A 114 8.80 -3.37 5.16
C HIS A 114 7.54 -2.51 5.02
N PHE A 115 7.57 -1.32 5.62
CA PHE A 115 6.48 -0.36 5.55
C PHE A 115 6.95 1.06 5.25
N SER A 116 6.31 1.71 4.28
CA SER A 116 6.66 3.08 3.86
C SER A 116 5.42 3.96 3.67
N MET A 117 5.38 5.06 4.42
CA MET A 117 4.40 6.14 4.35
C MET A 117 5.13 7.50 4.27
N ARG A 118 5.93 7.69 3.21
CA ARG A 118 6.61 8.97 2.93
C ARG A 118 5.70 9.95 2.20
N LYS A 119 5.89 11.26 2.36
CA LYS A 119 5.14 12.29 1.59
C LYS A 119 3.61 12.15 1.69
N MET A 120 3.11 11.77 2.86
CA MET A 120 1.66 11.63 3.09
C MET A 120 0.98 12.99 3.27
N SER A 121 -0.34 13.02 3.13
CA SER A 121 -1.10 14.26 3.33
C SER A 121 -1.09 14.72 4.80
N LYS A 122 -1.01 16.03 5.04
CA LYS A 122 -1.13 16.62 6.39
C LYS A 122 -2.43 16.20 7.11
N LYS A 123 -3.49 15.94 6.33
CA LYS A 123 -4.80 15.46 6.84
C LYS A 123 -4.70 14.07 7.48
N LEU A 124 -3.88 13.18 6.92
CA LEU A 124 -3.64 11.87 7.53
C LEU A 124 -2.86 12.02 8.82
N TRP A 125 -1.77 12.78 8.81
CA TRP A 125 -0.97 13.01 10.01
C TRP A 125 -1.81 13.59 11.15
N GLY A 126 -2.63 14.61 10.89
CA GLY A 126 -3.51 15.17 11.93
C GLY A 126 -4.49 14.16 12.57
N ARG A 127 -4.79 13.03 11.91
CA ARG A 127 -5.69 11.98 12.42
C ARG A 127 -4.97 10.83 13.12
N VAL A 128 -3.68 10.65 12.86
CA VAL A 128 -2.86 9.60 13.49
C VAL A 128 -1.89 10.19 14.52
N GLN A 129 -2.14 11.43 14.98
CA GLN A 129 -1.35 12.09 16.02
C GLN A 129 -2.01 11.93 17.40
N PRO A 130 -1.23 11.71 18.48
CA PRO A 130 0.22 11.41 18.47
C PRO A 130 0.50 10.11 17.69
N LEU A 131 1.71 9.87 17.17
CA LEU A 131 1.99 8.69 16.31
C LEU A 131 1.72 7.32 16.96
N THR A 132 1.46 7.28 18.26
CA THR A 132 1.21 6.06 19.04
C THR A 132 0.18 5.11 18.39
N PRO A 133 -1.04 5.52 17.99
CA PRO A 133 -2.01 4.61 17.39
C PRO A 133 -1.50 3.97 16.10
N LEU A 134 -0.74 4.70 15.28
CA LEU A 134 -0.13 4.12 14.08
C LEU A 134 0.92 3.08 14.47
N VAL A 135 1.86 3.45 15.36
CA VAL A 135 2.95 2.58 15.79
C VAL A 135 2.43 1.30 16.46
N THR A 136 1.38 1.38 17.28
CA THR A 136 0.80 0.21 17.97
C THR A 136 0.06 -0.73 17.03
N THR A 137 -0.33 -0.29 15.82
CA THR A 137 -0.98 -1.16 14.82
C THR A 137 -0.01 -1.93 13.95
N LEU A 138 1.27 -1.55 13.97
CA LEU A 138 2.30 -2.18 13.15
C LEU A 138 2.90 -3.37 13.89
N PRO A 139 3.26 -4.46 13.18
CA PRO A 139 3.77 -5.66 13.83
C PRO A 139 5.22 -5.49 14.28
N HIS A 140 5.62 -6.28 15.28
CA HIS A 140 7.00 -6.32 15.77
C HIS A 140 7.97 -7.00 14.78
N SER A 141 7.44 -7.61 13.70
CA SER A 141 8.22 -8.20 12.60
C SER A 141 8.85 -7.15 11.67
N LEU A 142 8.49 -5.87 11.81
CA LEU A 142 9.07 -4.77 11.02
C LEU A 142 10.60 -4.70 11.14
N THR A 143 11.26 -4.73 10.00
CA THR A 143 12.70 -4.49 9.85
C THR A 143 12.99 -3.15 9.17
N SER A 144 12.02 -2.59 8.44
CA SER A 144 12.14 -1.31 7.76
C SER A 144 10.85 -0.50 7.91
N LEU A 145 10.97 0.67 8.56
CA LEU A 145 9.87 1.62 8.75
C LEU A 145 10.29 3.00 8.23
N TYR A 146 9.57 3.50 7.23
CA TYR A 146 9.88 4.80 6.62
C TYR A 146 8.69 5.75 6.70
N LEU A 147 8.78 6.72 7.60
CA LEU A 147 7.81 7.81 7.74
C LEU A 147 8.53 9.14 7.47
N SER A 148 7.91 10.06 6.72
CA SER A 148 8.48 11.38 6.44
C SER A 148 7.41 12.46 6.35
N ASP A 149 7.84 13.72 6.40
CA ASP A 149 6.99 14.90 6.21
C ASP A 149 5.85 14.98 7.23
N ILE A 150 6.16 14.68 8.50
CA ILE A 150 5.20 14.68 9.62
C ILE A 150 5.20 16.08 10.25
N PRO A 151 4.20 16.95 10.00
CA PRO A 151 4.27 18.40 10.27
C PRO A 151 4.33 18.82 11.75
N SER A 152 4.27 17.87 12.68
CA SER A 152 4.19 18.10 14.13
C SER A 152 4.98 17.07 14.93
N LEU A 153 5.87 16.31 14.28
CA LEU A 153 6.70 15.34 14.97
C LEU A 153 7.85 16.08 15.68
N VAL A 154 7.77 16.18 17.00
CA VAL A 154 8.85 16.72 17.85
C VAL A 154 9.64 15.58 18.48
N GLU A 155 8.94 14.53 18.92
CA GLU A 155 9.53 13.35 19.56
C GLU A 155 8.88 12.07 19.02
N LEU A 156 9.61 10.95 19.07
CA LEU A 156 9.06 9.65 18.73
C LEU A 156 8.32 9.06 19.94
N PRO A 157 7.17 8.38 19.74
CA PRO A 157 6.48 7.71 20.84
C PRO A 157 7.37 6.59 21.40
N SER A 158 7.36 6.38 22.72
CA SER A 158 8.16 5.33 23.38
C SER A 158 7.90 3.93 22.82
N SER A 159 6.68 3.66 22.32
CA SER A 159 6.31 2.42 21.62
C SER A 159 7.17 2.10 20.41
N ILE A 160 7.92 3.06 19.84
CA ILE A 160 8.90 2.78 18.76
C ILE A 160 9.97 1.78 19.21
N GLN A 161 10.26 1.70 20.51
CA GLN A 161 11.23 0.77 21.10
C GLN A 161 10.78 -0.71 20.95
N ASN A 162 9.50 -0.97 20.68
CA ASN A 162 8.99 -2.32 20.45
C ASN A 162 9.51 -2.94 19.15
N PHE A 163 9.99 -2.13 18.19
CA PHE A 163 10.52 -2.63 16.92
C PHE A 163 12.02 -2.93 17.00
N THR A 164 12.36 -3.97 17.75
CA THR A 164 13.76 -4.38 18.01
C THR A 164 14.51 -4.84 16.76
N LYS A 165 13.81 -5.15 15.67
CA LYS A 165 14.38 -5.62 14.39
C LYS A 165 14.60 -4.52 13.36
N LEU A 166 14.27 -3.25 13.66
CA LEU A 166 14.52 -2.15 12.72
C LEU A 166 16.02 -2.02 12.44
N GLN A 167 16.37 -2.13 11.16
CA GLN A 167 17.73 -1.86 10.71
C GLN A 167 18.03 -0.37 10.92
N ARG A 168 19.15 -0.07 11.58
CA ARG A 168 19.61 1.29 11.86
C ARG A 168 20.20 1.95 10.62
#